data_AF-A0A484BWH0-F1
#
_entry.id   AF-A0A484BWH0-F1
#
_cell.length_a   1.000
_cell.length_b   1.000
_cell.length_c   1.000
_cell.angle_alpha   90.00
_cell.angle_beta   90.00
_cell.angle_gamma   90.00
#
_symmetry.space_group_name_H-M   'P 1'
#
loop_
_entity.id
_entity.type
_entity.pdbx_description
1 polymer ?
#
loop_
_entity_poly.entity_id
_entity_poly.type
_entity_poly.pdbx_seq_one_letter_code
_entity_poly.pdbx_strand_id
1 'polypeptide(L)'
;MESSPMKCTPLILCLIIGILHLQGIEAHEHSDGYRPDGDILRVLVNNSAQIKCDVSSNLPDDKVLLVVWYKNNLPIYSYDTRGAHAGTPSHWRDEEVLEDRAVFRTHKEPAELIISPVKEKDAGNFRCRVDFKLSQTRNSNVNLEVVVPPHQPNIYNERRMRIDSRAGPYEEGGSLEVTCVVYGGSPPPTVTWLMNGQLQNSVVDYTYDGTINSKLVVRNLSRIHQHAVYTCQASNFHKKHVATNITIELYLRPLLVEISFNNQPMSADRKYEIECQAIGSRPPAKITWWMGNLEMHGHSQKVTEDGNASTSILSITPTREDHGKALSCRATNELVRNGIRETAMKLNVFFIPTLQLDLGSNLNPEDIEEGDDVYFECKVHANPAAYKVVWKHNLAQQQQQQSKTNMAEHRANNIEGNNDNQA
;
A
#
# COMPACT_ATOMS: atom_id res chain seq x y z
N MET A 1 11.19 -18.89 -60.82
CA MET A 1 11.17 -20.29 -61.28
C MET A 1 11.56 -21.11 -60.07
N GLU A 2 10.54 -21.55 -59.32
CA GLU A 2 10.06 -22.94 -59.32
C GLU A 2 11.08 -23.87 -58.63
N SER A 3 10.74 -24.77 -57.72
CA SER A 3 9.52 -25.09 -56.97
C SER A 3 9.95 -26.22 -56.02
N SER A 4 9.48 -26.16 -54.78
CA SER A 4 9.74 -27.12 -53.69
C SER A 4 9.43 -28.59 -54.05
N PRO A 5 10.15 -29.57 -53.45
CA PRO A 5 9.76 -30.97 -53.53
C PRO A 5 8.94 -31.43 -52.30
N MET A 6 8.06 -32.39 -52.61
CA MET A 6 7.64 -33.55 -51.83
C MET A 6 6.79 -33.37 -50.55
N LYS A 7 5.52 -33.73 -50.76
CA LYS A 7 4.50 -34.09 -49.77
C LYS A 7 4.84 -35.43 -49.12
N CYS A 8 4.72 -35.50 -47.79
CA CYS A 8 4.43 -36.72 -47.05
C CYS A 8 3.17 -36.50 -46.21
N THR A 9 2.12 -37.24 -46.55
CA THR A 9 0.84 -37.35 -45.83
C THR A 9 1.02 -38.18 -44.55
N PRO A 10 0.38 -37.83 -43.42
CA PRO A 10 0.41 -38.64 -42.21
C PRO A 10 -0.66 -39.75 -42.28
N LEU A 11 -0.26 -40.95 -41.86
CA LEU A 11 -1.11 -42.13 -41.67
C LEU A 11 -2.20 -41.84 -40.61
N ILE A 12 -3.44 -42.15 -41.00
CA ILE A 12 -4.60 -42.25 -40.12
C ILE A 12 -4.49 -43.58 -39.35
N LEU A 13 -4.37 -43.52 -38.02
CA LEU A 13 -4.53 -44.67 -37.15
C LEU A 13 -5.85 -44.48 -36.37
N CYS A 14 -6.92 -45.11 -36.87
CA CYS A 14 -8.21 -45.20 -36.18
C CYS A 14 -8.08 -46.16 -34.98
N LEU A 15 -8.08 -45.61 -33.76
CA LEU A 15 -8.33 -46.36 -32.54
C LEU A 15 -9.85 -46.53 -32.37
N ILE A 16 -10.34 -47.73 -32.67
CA ILE A 16 -11.64 -48.23 -32.24
C ILE A 16 -11.57 -48.41 -30.71
N ILE A 17 -12.29 -47.57 -29.97
CA ILE A 17 -12.64 -47.84 -28.57
C ILE A 17 -14.12 -48.24 -28.59
N GLY A 18 -14.37 -49.50 -28.25
CA GLY A 18 -15.69 -50.08 -28.18
C GLY A 18 -16.53 -49.41 -27.08
N ILE A 19 -17.76 -49.05 -27.46
CA ILE A 19 -18.80 -48.59 -26.56
C ILE A 19 -19.32 -49.82 -25.81
N LEU A 20 -18.88 -49.99 -24.56
CA LEU A 20 -19.53 -50.90 -23.62
C LEU A 20 -20.82 -50.24 -23.14
N HIS A 21 -21.95 -50.72 -23.68
CA HIS A 21 -23.28 -50.52 -23.11
C HIS A 21 -23.31 -51.17 -21.72
N LEU A 22 -23.12 -50.39 -20.65
CA LEU A 22 -23.65 -50.76 -19.34
C LEU A 22 -25.14 -50.44 -19.35
N GLN A 23 -25.96 -51.47 -19.53
CA GLN A 23 -27.35 -51.45 -19.11
C GLN A 23 -27.37 -51.22 -17.59
N GLY A 24 -27.98 -50.11 -17.17
CA GLY A 24 -28.24 -49.82 -15.77
C GLY A 24 -29.12 -50.92 -15.19
N ILE A 25 -28.58 -51.64 -14.21
CA ILE A 25 -29.36 -52.47 -13.31
C ILE A 25 -30.00 -51.50 -12.32
N GLU A 26 -31.31 -51.25 -12.49
CA GLU A 26 -32.13 -50.58 -11.48
C GLU A 26 -32.17 -51.48 -10.23
N ALA A 27 -31.31 -51.19 -9.27
CA ALA A 27 -31.47 -51.67 -7.91
C ALA A 27 -32.67 -50.93 -7.30
N HIS A 28 -33.79 -51.64 -7.17
CA HIS A 28 -34.97 -51.18 -6.45
C HIS A 28 -34.62 -51.12 -4.96
N GLU A 29 -34.11 -49.98 -4.51
CA GLU A 29 -33.76 -49.72 -3.12
C GLU A 29 -35.05 -49.46 -2.33
N HIS A 30 -35.42 -50.41 -1.47
CA HIS A 30 -36.53 -50.28 -0.54
C HIS A 30 -36.17 -49.20 0.49
N SER A 31 -36.85 -48.06 0.43
CA SER A 31 -36.60 -46.89 1.26
C SER A 31 -37.08 -47.10 2.71
N ASP A 32 -36.28 -47.75 3.54
CA ASP A 32 -36.33 -47.53 4.98
C ASP A 32 -35.46 -46.31 5.31
N GLY A 33 -36.11 -45.16 5.51
CA GLY A 33 -35.49 -43.84 5.64
C GLY A 33 -34.67 -43.62 6.90
N TYR A 34 -33.50 -44.25 7.01
CA TYR A 34 -32.49 -43.93 8.00
C TYR A 34 -31.33 -43.14 7.36
N ARG A 35 -31.34 -41.81 7.51
CA ARG A 35 -30.17 -40.95 7.19
C ARG A 35 -29.21 -40.95 8.40
N PRO A 36 -27.95 -41.40 8.24
CA PRO A 36 -26.98 -41.48 9.34
C PRO A 36 -26.55 -40.10 9.87
N ASP A 37 -26.50 -39.09 8.99
CA ASP A 37 -26.16 -37.70 9.34
C ASP A 37 -27.42 -36.84 9.35
N GLY A 38 -27.85 -36.41 10.54
CA GLY A 38 -28.90 -35.41 10.70
C GLY A 38 -28.45 -34.02 10.24
N ASP A 39 -29.39 -33.08 10.08
CA ASP A 39 -29.07 -31.70 9.68
C ASP A 39 -28.09 -31.06 10.68
N ILE A 40 -27.05 -30.37 10.19
CA ILE A 40 -26.09 -29.66 11.05
C ILE A 40 -26.65 -28.28 11.41
N LEU A 41 -26.86 -28.06 12.71
CA LEU A 41 -27.25 -26.78 13.27
C LEU A 41 -26.06 -26.12 13.96
N ARG A 42 -25.53 -25.06 13.37
CA ARG A 42 -24.43 -24.27 13.96
C ARG A 42 -24.94 -23.12 14.80
N VAL A 43 -24.59 -23.09 16.07
CA VAL A 43 -25.01 -22.04 17.00
C VAL A 43 -23.82 -21.51 17.77
N LEU A 44 -23.71 -20.19 17.85
CA LEU A 44 -22.68 -19.55 18.65
C LEU A 44 -22.91 -19.84 20.13
N VAL A 45 -21.84 -20.08 20.89
CA VAL A 45 -21.91 -20.16 22.35
C VAL A 45 -22.61 -18.92 22.94
N ASN A 46 -23.38 -19.11 24.00
CA ASN A 46 -24.23 -18.12 24.68
C ASN A 46 -25.45 -17.62 23.90
N ASN A 47 -25.67 -18.04 22.65
CA ASN A 47 -26.92 -17.78 21.92
C ASN A 47 -27.99 -18.86 22.24
N SER A 48 -29.15 -18.77 21.61
CA SER A 48 -30.21 -19.77 21.69
C SER A 48 -30.15 -20.73 20.49
N ALA A 49 -30.12 -22.04 20.75
CA ALA A 49 -30.36 -23.05 19.74
C ALA A 49 -31.86 -23.33 19.60
N GLN A 50 -32.34 -23.47 18.37
CA GLN A 50 -33.72 -23.85 18.04
C GLN A 50 -33.66 -25.17 17.26
N ILE A 51 -33.80 -26.28 17.97
CA ILE A 51 -33.70 -27.62 17.39
C ILE A 51 -35.09 -28.06 16.95
N LYS A 52 -35.29 -28.19 15.65
CA LYS A 52 -36.60 -28.49 15.06
C LYS A 52 -36.99 -29.95 15.29
N CYS A 53 -38.26 -30.17 15.58
CA CYS A 53 -38.90 -31.47 15.66
C CYS A 53 -40.25 -31.42 14.96
N ASP A 54 -40.41 -32.32 14.00
CA ASP A 54 -41.64 -32.44 13.26
C ASP A 54 -42.68 -33.25 14.05
N VAL A 55 -43.66 -32.54 14.59
CA VAL A 55 -44.80 -33.09 15.34
C VAL A 55 -46.09 -33.12 14.52
N SER A 56 -46.00 -32.93 13.20
CA SER A 56 -47.16 -32.95 12.31
C SER A 56 -47.64 -34.38 11.99
N SER A 57 -48.95 -34.57 11.92
CA SER A 57 -49.58 -35.83 11.50
C SER A 57 -50.35 -35.64 10.21
N ASN A 58 -50.32 -36.64 9.33
CA ASN A 58 -51.09 -36.65 8.07
C ASN A 58 -52.54 -37.12 8.28
N LEU A 59 -52.89 -37.59 9.50
CA LEU A 59 -54.22 -38.06 9.83
C LEU A 59 -55.01 -36.92 10.50
N PRO A 60 -56.26 -36.65 10.06
CA PRO A 60 -57.13 -35.70 10.74
C PRO A 60 -57.40 -36.17 12.18
N ASP A 61 -57.35 -35.23 13.13
CA ASP A 61 -57.56 -35.42 14.57
C ASP A 61 -56.56 -36.31 15.33
N ASP A 62 -55.42 -36.64 14.71
CA ASP A 62 -54.33 -37.32 15.42
C ASP A 62 -53.67 -36.36 16.43
N LYS A 63 -53.25 -36.92 17.56
CA LYS A 63 -52.71 -36.16 18.69
C LYS A 63 -51.35 -36.68 19.06
N VAL A 64 -50.42 -35.76 19.31
CA VAL A 64 -49.11 -36.07 19.91
C VAL A 64 -49.34 -36.52 21.35
N LEU A 65 -48.89 -37.73 21.69
CA LEU A 65 -48.98 -38.30 23.03
C LEU A 65 -47.73 -38.02 23.85
N LEU A 66 -46.56 -38.20 23.23
CA LEU A 66 -45.28 -38.08 23.91
C LEU A 66 -44.22 -37.60 22.92
N VAL A 67 -43.45 -36.59 23.32
CA VAL A 67 -42.21 -36.20 22.66
C VAL A 67 -41.06 -36.48 23.61
N VAL A 68 -40.04 -37.19 23.14
CA VAL A 68 -38.81 -37.45 23.90
C VAL A 68 -37.62 -36.97 23.09
N TRP A 69 -36.79 -36.14 23.69
CA TRP A 69 -35.53 -35.71 23.14
C TRP A 69 -34.39 -36.52 23.74
N TYR A 70 -33.50 -36.97 22.88
CA TYR A 70 -32.28 -37.65 23.25
C TYR A 70 -31.07 -36.83 22.82
N LYS A 71 -30.02 -36.81 23.64
CA LYS A 71 -28.70 -36.33 23.27
C LYS A 71 -27.72 -37.49 23.33
N ASN A 72 -27.05 -37.80 22.24
CA ASN A 72 -26.14 -38.95 22.14
C ASN A 72 -26.78 -40.25 22.66
N ASN A 73 -28.04 -40.50 22.29
CA ASN A 73 -28.88 -41.62 22.71
C ASN A 73 -29.33 -41.66 24.19
N LEU A 74 -29.01 -40.65 25.00
CA LEU A 74 -29.52 -40.51 26.37
C LEU A 74 -30.74 -39.59 26.40
N PRO A 75 -31.86 -39.96 27.05
CA PRO A 75 -33.03 -39.09 27.15
C PRO A 75 -32.72 -37.86 28.00
N ILE A 76 -33.01 -36.67 27.49
CA ILE A 76 -32.68 -35.39 28.14
C ILE A 76 -33.89 -34.49 28.38
N TYR A 77 -34.99 -34.70 27.66
CA TYR A 77 -36.21 -33.92 27.80
C TYR A 77 -37.42 -34.75 27.37
N SER A 78 -38.55 -34.61 28.05
CA SER A 78 -39.82 -35.19 27.59
C SER A 78 -40.97 -34.21 27.74
N TYR A 79 -41.93 -34.30 26.83
CA TYR A 79 -43.19 -33.58 26.84
C TYR A 79 -44.33 -34.59 26.67
N ASP A 80 -45.13 -34.77 27.71
CA ASP A 80 -46.13 -35.83 27.83
C ASP A 80 -47.53 -35.25 28.01
N THR A 81 -48.42 -35.56 27.06
CA THR A 81 -49.81 -35.10 27.04
C THR A 81 -50.79 -36.16 27.54
N ARG A 82 -50.31 -37.35 27.93
CA ARG A 82 -51.11 -38.48 28.44
C ARG A 82 -51.53 -38.31 29.90
N GLY A 83 -50.85 -37.41 30.63
CA GLY A 83 -51.05 -37.19 32.07
C GLY A 83 -52.48 -36.82 32.43
N ALA A 84 -52.98 -37.45 33.51
CA ALA A 84 -54.31 -37.26 34.04
C ALA A 84 -54.39 -35.93 34.84
N HIS A 85 -55.48 -35.18 34.61
CA HIS A 85 -55.92 -33.93 35.26
C HIS A 85 -55.57 -32.63 34.49
N ALA A 86 -56.62 -32.03 33.90
CA ALA A 86 -56.75 -30.63 33.49
C ALA A 86 -56.16 -30.13 32.15
N GLY A 87 -55.76 -31.01 31.23
CA GLY A 87 -55.39 -30.58 29.87
C GLY A 87 -54.10 -29.76 29.78
N THR A 88 -53.30 -29.72 30.85
CA THR A 88 -51.96 -29.15 30.86
C THR A 88 -50.92 -30.25 30.65
N PRO A 89 -50.14 -30.20 29.56
CA PRO A 89 -49.04 -31.12 29.30
C PRO A 89 -48.00 -31.09 30.41
N SER A 90 -47.48 -32.26 30.77
CA SER A 90 -46.36 -32.39 31.72
C SER A 90 -45.03 -32.45 30.96
N HIS A 91 -43.95 -31.97 31.56
CA HIS A 91 -42.63 -32.09 30.97
C HIS A 91 -41.58 -32.47 32.02
N TRP A 92 -40.52 -33.13 31.57
CA TRP A 92 -39.33 -33.44 32.35
C TRP A 92 -38.10 -32.99 31.56
N ARG A 93 -37.03 -32.63 32.26
CA ARG A 93 -35.73 -32.31 31.69
C ARG A 93 -34.63 -32.83 32.60
N ASP A 94 -33.54 -33.26 32.00
CA ASP A 94 -32.34 -33.65 32.72
C ASP A 94 -31.62 -32.41 33.29
N GLU A 95 -31.53 -32.32 34.61
CA GLU A 95 -30.95 -31.16 35.30
C GLU A 95 -29.42 -31.07 35.11
N GLU A 96 -28.71 -32.18 34.91
CA GLU A 96 -27.25 -32.19 34.73
C GLU A 96 -26.86 -31.71 33.32
N VAL A 97 -27.68 -32.09 32.33
CA VAL A 97 -27.44 -31.75 30.92
C VAL A 97 -28.00 -30.37 30.58
N LEU A 98 -29.30 -30.15 30.84
CA LEU A 98 -30.04 -28.98 30.36
C LEU A 98 -30.23 -27.90 31.43
N GLU A 99 -30.08 -28.23 32.71
CA GLU A 99 -30.33 -27.30 33.83
C GLU A 99 -31.75 -26.71 33.71
N ASP A 100 -31.92 -25.39 33.74
CA ASP A 100 -33.17 -24.67 33.50
C ASP A 100 -33.28 -24.05 32.09
N ARG A 101 -32.33 -24.37 31.20
CA ARG A 101 -32.10 -23.67 29.91
C ARG A 101 -32.95 -24.17 28.75
N ALA A 102 -33.72 -25.24 28.96
CA ALA A 102 -34.42 -25.94 27.89
C ALA A 102 -35.96 -25.81 27.97
N VAL A 103 -36.57 -25.41 26.85
CA VAL A 103 -38.02 -25.27 26.70
C VAL A 103 -38.47 -25.84 25.36
N PHE A 104 -39.46 -26.73 25.37
CA PHE A 104 -40.07 -27.24 24.14
C PHE A 104 -41.30 -26.41 23.76
N ARG A 105 -41.33 -25.88 22.53
CA ARG A 105 -42.43 -25.07 21.99
C ARG A 105 -43.19 -25.84 20.92
N THR A 106 -44.44 -26.18 21.22
CA THR A 106 -45.33 -26.94 20.34
C THR A 106 -46.18 -26.08 19.40
N HIS A 107 -46.28 -24.78 19.64
CA HIS A 107 -47.09 -23.84 18.84
C HIS A 107 -46.38 -23.33 17.56
N LYS A 108 -45.17 -23.83 17.29
CA LYS A 108 -44.40 -23.53 16.08
C LYS A 108 -44.53 -24.69 15.10
N GLU A 109 -44.47 -24.39 13.81
CA GLU A 109 -44.44 -25.39 12.74
C GLU A 109 -43.11 -25.29 11.96
N PRO A 110 -42.19 -26.26 12.11
CA PRO A 110 -42.22 -27.39 13.04
C PRO A 110 -42.01 -26.95 14.50
N ALA A 111 -42.38 -27.81 15.46
CA ALA A 111 -42.13 -27.57 16.88
C ALA A 111 -40.62 -27.53 17.16
N GLU A 112 -40.21 -26.93 18.26
CA GLU A 112 -38.78 -26.71 18.52
C GLU A 112 -38.41 -26.91 19.99
N LEU A 113 -37.27 -27.57 20.23
CA LEU A 113 -36.58 -27.53 21.51
C LEU A 113 -35.62 -26.34 21.51
N ILE A 114 -35.86 -25.40 22.40
CA ILE A 114 -35.00 -24.26 22.61
C ILE A 114 -34.04 -24.56 23.74
N ILE A 115 -32.74 -24.36 23.51
CA ILE A 115 -31.70 -24.38 24.55
C ILE A 115 -31.07 -22.98 24.59
N SER A 116 -31.14 -22.30 25.73
CA SER A 116 -30.62 -20.93 25.87
C SER A 116 -30.20 -20.61 27.30
N PRO A 117 -28.97 -20.12 27.55
CA PRO A 117 -27.86 -19.99 26.60
C PRO A 117 -27.24 -21.35 26.26
N VAL A 118 -26.77 -21.53 25.02
CA VAL A 118 -26.02 -22.72 24.59
C VAL A 118 -24.60 -22.69 25.17
N LYS A 119 -24.16 -23.82 25.72
CA LYS A 119 -22.81 -24.06 26.25
C LYS A 119 -22.04 -24.98 25.30
N GLU A 120 -20.71 -24.94 25.31
CA GLU A 120 -19.87 -25.82 24.47
C GLU A 120 -20.20 -27.30 24.67
N LYS A 121 -20.44 -27.72 25.94
CA LYS A 121 -20.86 -29.08 26.28
C LYS A 121 -22.18 -29.53 25.64
N ASP A 122 -23.00 -28.61 25.14
CA ASP A 122 -24.29 -28.94 24.53
C ASP A 122 -24.13 -29.55 23.13
N ALA A 123 -22.95 -29.42 22.51
CA ALA A 123 -22.68 -30.01 21.20
C ALA A 123 -22.94 -31.52 21.19
N GLY A 124 -23.45 -32.03 20.06
CA GLY A 124 -23.73 -33.45 19.86
C GLY A 124 -24.99 -33.72 19.05
N ASN A 125 -25.32 -35.01 18.94
CA ASN A 125 -26.47 -35.46 18.17
C ASN A 125 -27.75 -35.39 19.03
N PHE A 126 -28.72 -34.60 18.58
CA PHE A 126 -30.05 -34.51 19.16
C PHE A 126 -31.04 -35.30 18.32
N ARG A 127 -31.77 -36.22 18.96
CA ARG A 127 -32.85 -36.99 18.34
C ARG A 127 -34.17 -36.62 18.99
N CYS A 128 -35.13 -36.15 18.20
CA CYS A 128 -36.51 -36.04 18.62
C CYS A 128 -37.26 -37.32 18.27
N ARG A 129 -37.95 -37.92 19.23
CA ARG A 129 -38.91 -39.00 19.01
C ARG A 129 -40.31 -38.49 19.34
N VAL A 130 -41.25 -38.67 18.41
CA VAL A 130 -42.64 -38.27 18.57
C VAL A 130 -43.53 -39.49 18.47
N ASP A 131 -44.25 -39.80 19.53
CA ASP A 131 -45.26 -40.84 19.56
C ASP A 131 -46.65 -40.19 19.42
N PHE A 132 -47.40 -40.63 18.41
CA PHE A 132 -48.75 -40.16 18.11
C PHE A 132 -49.81 -41.13 18.64
N LYS A 133 -51.06 -40.69 18.66
CA LYS A 133 -52.19 -41.53 19.05
C LYS A 133 -52.52 -42.55 17.96
N LEU A 134 -52.43 -42.14 16.69
CA LEU A 134 -52.81 -42.95 15.54
C LEU A 134 -51.63 -43.19 14.58
N SER A 135 -50.82 -42.16 14.30
CA SER A 135 -49.67 -42.30 13.41
C SER A 135 -48.52 -43.10 14.01
N GLN A 136 -47.66 -43.62 13.15
CA GLN A 136 -46.42 -44.26 13.57
C GLN A 136 -45.48 -43.25 14.24
N THR A 137 -44.67 -43.75 15.17
CA THR A 137 -43.60 -42.97 15.81
C THR A 137 -42.68 -42.34 14.77
N ARG A 138 -42.45 -41.04 14.88
CA ARG A 138 -41.51 -40.31 14.02
C ARG A 138 -40.22 -40.01 14.78
N ASN A 139 -39.10 -40.06 14.08
CA ASN A 139 -37.80 -39.65 14.61
C ASN A 139 -37.15 -38.62 13.69
N SER A 140 -36.56 -37.57 14.26
CA SER A 140 -35.73 -36.61 13.54
C SER A 140 -34.40 -36.44 14.27
N ASN A 141 -33.31 -36.28 13.52
CA ASN A 141 -31.97 -36.10 14.05
C ASN A 141 -31.40 -34.74 13.61
N VAL A 142 -30.74 -34.03 14.53
CA VAL A 142 -30.03 -32.78 14.28
C VAL A 142 -28.69 -32.87 14.99
N ASN A 143 -27.59 -32.55 14.30
CA ASN A 143 -26.28 -32.42 14.93
C ASN A 143 -26.07 -30.96 15.35
N LEU A 144 -26.07 -30.70 16.66
CA LEU A 144 -25.79 -29.36 17.18
C LEU A 144 -24.28 -29.15 17.25
N GLU A 145 -23.76 -28.26 16.40
CA GLU A 145 -22.39 -27.76 16.46
C GLU A 145 -22.36 -26.43 17.20
N VAL A 146 -21.72 -26.42 18.37
CA VAL A 146 -21.54 -25.19 19.15
C VAL A 146 -20.25 -24.51 18.71
N VAL A 147 -20.37 -23.27 18.24
CA VAL A 147 -19.25 -22.49 17.74
C VAL A 147 -18.75 -21.53 18.82
N VAL A 148 -17.49 -21.70 19.21
CA VAL A 148 -16.75 -20.84 20.11
C VAL A 148 -15.82 -19.98 19.27
N PRO A 149 -15.95 -18.63 19.26
CA PRO A 149 -15.03 -17.76 18.52
C PRO A 149 -13.58 -17.89 18.98
N PRO A 150 -12.60 -17.68 18.08
CA PRO A 150 -11.21 -17.58 18.48
C PRO A 150 -10.91 -16.26 19.20
N HIS A 151 -9.75 -16.21 19.87
CA HIS A 151 -9.23 -14.99 20.48
C HIS A 151 -8.77 -13.99 19.42
N GLN A 152 -8.64 -12.73 19.83
CA GLN A 152 -8.14 -11.67 18.95
C GLN A 152 -6.73 -12.03 18.42
N PRO A 153 -6.50 -11.94 17.10
CA PRO A 153 -5.21 -12.28 16.52
C PRO A 153 -4.09 -11.37 17.02
N ASN A 154 -2.90 -11.91 17.27
CA ASN A 154 -1.70 -11.14 17.58
C ASN A 154 -0.72 -11.21 16.40
N ILE A 155 -0.19 -10.07 15.97
CA ILE A 155 0.74 -10.02 14.83
C ILE A 155 2.15 -9.79 15.38
N TYR A 156 3.12 -10.58 14.90
CA TYR A 156 4.51 -10.51 15.30
C TYR A 156 5.41 -10.30 14.08
N ASN A 157 6.51 -9.58 14.25
CA ASN A 157 7.56 -9.48 13.23
C ASN A 157 8.52 -10.69 13.26
N GLU A 158 9.51 -10.69 12.37
CA GLU A 158 10.57 -11.71 12.29
C GLU A 158 11.32 -11.93 13.62
N ARG A 159 11.42 -10.90 14.46
CA ARG A 159 12.08 -10.95 15.78
C ARG A 159 11.14 -11.40 16.91
N ARG A 160 9.94 -11.88 16.58
CA ARG A 160 8.87 -12.27 17.54
C ARG A 160 8.44 -11.13 18.47
N MET A 161 8.60 -9.89 18.04
CA MET A 161 8.05 -8.74 18.76
C MET A 161 6.64 -8.48 18.26
N ARG A 162 5.70 -8.30 19.18
CA ARG A 162 4.31 -7.97 18.88
C ARG A 162 4.24 -6.61 18.21
N ILE A 163 3.44 -6.51 17.16
CA ILE A 163 3.13 -5.28 16.43
C ILE A 163 1.70 -4.90 16.77
N ASP A 164 1.52 -3.76 17.45
CA ASP A 164 0.19 -3.32 17.88
C ASP A 164 -0.57 -2.56 16.79
N SER A 165 0.13 -1.77 15.97
CA SER A 165 -0.52 -0.94 14.96
C SER A 165 0.33 -0.62 13.73
N ARG A 166 1.63 -0.39 13.87
CA ARG A 166 2.50 0.03 12.75
C ARG A 166 3.65 -0.94 12.55
N ALA A 167 3.81 -1.42 11.31
CA ALA A 167 4.92 -2.27 10.91
C ALA A 167 5.91 -1.44 10.06
N GLY A 168 7.19 -1.49 10.43
CA GLY A 168 8.26 -0.72 9.81
C GLY A 168 8.91 0.23 10.81
N PRO A 169 9.57 1.31 10.34
CA PRO A 169 9.65 1.74 8.94
C PRO A 169 10.54 0.83 8.07
N TYR A 170 10.12 0.58 6.82
CA TYR A 170 10.87 -0.19 5.81
C TYR A 170 11.39 0.70 4.67
N GLU A 171 12.42 0.28 3.92
CA GLU A 171 12.85 0.98 2.70
C GLU A 171 12.04 0.54 1.47
N GLU A 172 11.91 1.42 0.46
CA GLU A 172 11.39 1.07 -0.87
C GLU A 172 12.23 -0.06 -1.51
N GLY A 173 11.57 -1.09 -2.03
CA GLY A 173 12.18 -2.33 -2.52
C GLY A 173 12.41 -3.39 -1.43
N GLY A 174 12.21 -3.06 -0.14
CA GLY A 174 12.34 -3.98 0.98
C GLY A 174 11.25 -5.05 1.06
N SER A 175 11.19 -5.76 2.19
CA SER A 175 10.19 -6.80 2.45
C SER A 175 9.56 -6.68 3.83
N LEU A 176 8.26 -6.99 3.90
CA LEU A 176 7.50 -7.20 5.12
C LEU A 176 7.40 -8.70 5.37
N GLU A 177 7.78 -9.14 6.57
CA GLU A 177 7.53 -10.49 7.04
C GLU A 177 6.89 -10.42 8.42
N VAL A 178 5.67 -10.94 8.51
CA VAL A 178 4.88 -10.95 9.75
C VAL A 178 4.17 -12.28 9.93
N THR A 179 3.98 -12.67 11.18
CA THR A 179 3.25 -13.88 11.56
C THR A 179 2.06 -13.48 12.42
N CYS A 180 0.87 -13.84 11.98
CA CYS A 180 -0.35 -13.73 12.75
C CYS A 180 -0.57 -15.00 13.55
N VAL A 181 -0.77 -14.87 14.85
CA VAL A 181 -0.97 -15.97 15.80
C VAL A 181 -2.36 -15.86 16.38
N VAL A 182 -3.14 -16.92 16.23
CA VAL A 182 -4.53 -17.02 16.67
C VAL A 182 -4.65 -18.20 17.63
N TYR A 183 -5.34 -17.97 18.75
CA TYR A 183 -5.55 -18.97 19.79
C TYR A 183 -7.03 -19.34 19.91
N GLY A 184 -7.27 -20.61 20.20
CA GLY A 184 -8.61 -21.13 20.46
C GLY A 184 -9.53 -21.08 19.24
N GLY A 185 -10.82 -21.20 19.52
CA GLY A 185 -11.84 -21.35 18.51
C GLY A 185 -12.20 -22.81 18.28
N SER A 186 -13.49 -23.12 18.38
CA SER A 186 -14.03 -24.46 18.16
C SER A 186 -15.28 -24.33 17.27
N PRO A 187 -15.33 -24.94 16.08
CA PRO A 187 -14.24 -25.63 15.39
C PRO A 187 -13.02 -24.73 15.11
N PRO A 188 -11.84 -25.29 14.76
CA PRO A 188 -10.65 -24.50 14.42
C PRO A 188 -10.96 -23.45 13.34
N PRO A 189 -10.58 -22.17 13.54
CA PRO A 189 -10.89 -21.11 12.60
C PRO A 189 -9.99 -21.15 11.36
N THR A 190 -10.49 -20.57 10.28
CA THR A 190 -9.68 -20.19 9.13
C THR A 190 -9.01 -18.84 9.39
N VAL A 191 -7.72 -18.73 9.11
CA VAL A 191 -6.94 -17.49 9.27
C VAL A 191 -6.50 -16.98 7.90
N THR A 192 -6.84 -15.74 7.59
CA THR A 192 -6.59 -15.12 6.28
C THR A 192 -5.99 -13.72 6.43
N TRP A 193 -5.09 -13.37 5.53
CA TRP A 193 -4.57 -12.01 5.39
C TRP A 193 -5.31 -11.24 4.29
N LEU A 194 -5.63 -9.99 4.57
CA LEU A 194 -6.29 -9.08 3.63
C LEU A 194 -5.47 -7.79 3.51
N MET A 195 -5.33 -7.27 2.30
CA MET A 195 -4.84 -5.91 2.04
C MET A 195 -5.94 -5.15 1.32
N ASN A 196 -6.45 -4.07 1.92
CA ASN A 196 -7.57 -3.29 1.36
C ASN A 196 -8.79 -4.17 0.94
N GLY A 197 -9.08 -5.21 1.72
CA GLY A 197 -10.17 -6.17 1.46
C GLY A 197 -9.84 -7.29 0.46
N GLN A 198 -8.65 -7.30 -0.14
CA GLN A 198 -8.22 -8.35 -1.08
C GLN A 198 -7.35 -9.40 -0.38
N LEU A 199 -7.66 -10.67 -0.63
CA LEU A 199 -6.94 -11.81 -0.04
C LEU A 199 -5.46 -11.80 -0.46
N GLN A 200 -4.59 -12.05 0.51
CA GLN A 200 -3.16 -12.15 0.34
C GLN A 200 -2.68 -13.60 0.53
N ASN A 201 -1.67 -13.98 -0.24
CA ASN A 201 -1.05 -15.29 -0.11
C ASN A 201 -0.27 -15.35 1.22
N SER A 202 -0.55 -16.39 2.00
CA SER A 202 0.11 -16.65 3.28
C SER A 202 0.30 -18.15 3.47
N VAL A 203 1.24 -18.51 4.34
CA VAL A 203 1.49 -19.90 4.74
C VAL A 203 0.89 -20.10 6.13
N VAL A 204 -0.04 -21.04 6.25
CA VAL A 204 -0.73 -21.35 7.51
C VAL A 204 -0.20 -22.66 8.07
N ASP A 205 0.11 -22.65 9.36
CA ASP A 205 0.57 -23.80 10.13
C ASP A 205 -0.31 -23.99 11.37
N TYR A 206 -0.67 -25.25 11.64
CA TYR A 206 -1.55 -25.67 12.74
C TYR A 206 -0.72 -26.45 13.73
N THR A 207 -0.52 -25.91 14.93
CA THR A 207 0.30 -26.56 15.96
C THR A 207 -0.54 -27.44 16.87
N TYR A 208 0.12 -28.43 17.51
CA TYR A 208 -0.54 -29.43 18.36
C TYR A 208 -1.27 -28.85 19.59
N ASP A 209 -0.85 -27.67 20.05
CA ASP A 209 -1.48 -26.92 21.15
C ASP A 209 -2.76 -26.17 20.72
N GLY A 210 -3.19 -26.30 19.45
CA GLY A 210 -4.35 -25.60 18.91
C GLY A 210 -4.08 -24.15 18.50
N THR A 211 -2.81 -23.72 18.50
CA THR A 211 -2.41 -22.41 17.98
C THR A 211 -2.36 -22.45 16.44
N ILE A 212 -2.77 -21.37 15.80
CA ILE A 212 -2.71 -21.22 14.34
C ILE A 212 -1.79 -20.07 14.00
N ASN A 213 -0.75 -20.38 13.22
CA ASN A 213 0.25 -19.42 12.77
C ASN A 213 0.07 -19.16 11.27
N SER A 214 -0.18 -17.92 10.89
CA SER A 214 -0.30 -17.51 9.48
C SER A 214 0.79 -16.50 9.13
N LYS A 215 1.79 -16.95 8.36
CA LYS A 215 2.94 -16.15 7.93
C LYS A 215 2.66 -15.47 6.59
N LEU A 216 2.76 -14.15 6.58
CA LEU A 216 2.67 -13.30 5.38
C LEU A 216 4.05 -12.74 5.04
N VAL A 217 4.43 -12.84 3.76
CA VAL A 217 5.66 -12.23 3.23
C VAL A 217 5.32 -11.39 2.01
N VAL A 218 5.56 -10.09 2.09
CA VAL A 218 5.38 -9.14 0.99
C VAL A 218 6.75 -8.64 0.57
N ARG A 219 7.13 -8.87 -0.69
CA ARG A 219 8.42 -8.45 -1.25
C ARG A 219 8.27 -7.22 -2.13
N ASN A 220 9.38 -6.52 -2.35
CA ASN A 220 9.45 -5.36 -3.23
C ASN A 220 8.44 -4.28 -2.83
N LEU A 221 8.48 -3.88 -1.55
CA LEU A 221 7.61 -2.84 -1.01
C LEU A 221 7.76 -1.54 -1.80
N SER A 222 6.71 -1.12 -2.48
CA SER A 222 6.64 0.15 -3.20
C SER A 222 5.73 1.17 -2.52
N ARG A 223 5.71 2.40 -3.03
CA ARG A 223 4.92 3.53 -2.51
C ARG A 223 3.43 3.25 -2.28
N ILE A 224 2.83 2.33 -3.03
CA ILE A 224 1.41 1.94 -2.83
C ILE A 224 1.16 1.28 -1.47
N HIS A 225 2.21 0.75 -0.84
CA HIS A 225 2.12 0.12 0.47
C HIS A 225 2.26 1.13 1.60
N GLN A 226 2.66 2.39 1.35
CA GLN A 226 2.71 3.39 2.40
C GLN A 226 1.31 3.59 2.97
N HIS A 227 1.18 3.42 4.29
CA HIS A 227 -0.10 3.42 5.00
C HIS A 227 -1.11 2.37 4.55
N ALA A 228 -0.70 1.36 3.76
CA ALA A 228 -1.57 0.24 3.46
C ALA A 228 -1.88 -0.54 4.73
N VAL A 229 -3.13 -0.96 4.87
CA VAL A 229 -3.60 -1.73 6.01
C VAL A 229 -3.64 -3.21 5.65
N TYR A 230 -2.86 -3.99 6.39
CA TYR A 230 -2.94 -5.45 6.37
C TYR A 230 -3.74 -5.93 7.56
N THR A 231 -4.78 -6.71 7.28
CA THR A 231 -5.68 -7.28 8.28
C THR A 231 -5.46 -8.78 8.37
N CYS A 232 -5.08 -9.27 9.54
CA CYS A 232 -5.21 -10.68 9.85
C CYS A 232 -6.61 -10.93 10.41
N GLN A 233 -7.37 -11.80 9.75
CA GLN A 233 -8.73 -12.14 10.10
C GLN A 233 -8.84 -13.63 10.44
N ALA A 234 -9.50 -13.95 11.55
CA ALA A 234 -9.82 -15.32 11.94
C ALA A 234 -11.34 -15.52 12.07
N SER A 235 -11.85 -16.61 11.50
CA SER A 235 -13.28 -16.93 11.53
C SER A 235 -13.53 -18.43 11.54
N ASN A 236 -14.46 -18.89 12.37
CA ASN A 236 -15.04 -20.23 12.37
C ASN A 236 -16.57 -20.22 12.31
N PHE A 237 -17.19 -19.04 12.16
CA PHE A 237 -18.63 -18.86 12.09
C PHE A 237 -18.98 -17.90 10.96
N HIS A 238 -19.95 -18.28 10.11
CA HIS A 238 -20.36 -17.44 8.99
C HIS A 238 -20.80 -16.05 9.47
N LYS A 239 -20.25 -14.98 8.86
CA LYS A 239 -20.47 -13.56 9.19
C LYS A 239 -19.92 -13.07 10.54
N LYS A 240 -19.23 -13.89 11.34
CA LYS A 240 -18.48 -13.42 12.52
C LYS A 240 -17.00 -13.72 12.37
N HIS A 241 -16.18 -12.72 12.65
CA HIS A 241 -14.74 -12.84 12.64
C HIS A 241 -14.13 -11.92 13.68
N VAL A 242 -12.92 -12.24 14.08
CA VAL A 242 -12.04 -11.36 14.86
C VAL A 242 -10.87 -10.98 13.98
N ALA A 243 -10.38 -9.76 14.13
CA ALA A 243 -9.35 -9.24 13.27
C ALA A 243 -8.40 -8.29 14.01
N THR A 244 -7.19 -8.20 13.49
CA THR A 244 -6.17 -7.24 13.92
C THR A 244 -5.52 -6.63 12.69
N ASN A 245 -5.34 -5.32 12.73
CA ASN A 245 -4.84 -4.52 11.62
C ASN A 245 -3.43 -4.01 11.92
N ILE A 246 -2.57 -3.99 10.91
CA ILE A 246 -1.31 -3.27 10.93
C ILE A 246 -1.22 -2.34 9.72
N THR A 247 -0.66 -1.16 9.95
CA THR A 247 -0.39 -0.15 8.92
C THR A 247 1.09 -0.19 8.59
N ILE A 248 1.43 -0.21 7.30
CA ILE A 248 2.82 -0.22 6.85
C ILE A 248 3.38 1.21 6.82
N GLU A 249 4.57 1.36 7.38
CA GLU A 249 5.37 2.59 7.31
C GLU A 249 6.61 2.36 6.45
N LEU A 250 6.87 3.27 5.51
CA LEU A 250 8.04 3.26 4.65
C LEU A 250 8.84 4.54 4.81
N TYR A 251 10.16 4.40 4.72
CA TYR A 251 11.04 5.48 4.34
C TYR A 251 11.15 5.55 2.81
N LEU A 252 10.80 6.72 2.27
CA LEU A 252 10.70 6.99 0.85
C LEU A 252 11.64 8.13 0.47
N ARG A 253 12.45 7.91 -0.56
CA ARG A 253 13.27 8.98 -1.16
C ARG A 253 12.40 10.03 -1.86
N PRO A 254 12.89 11.28 -2.05
CA PRO A 254 12.16 12.29 -2.82
C PRO A 254 11.85 11.78 -4.23
N LEU A 255 10.59 11.88 -4.65
CA LEU A 255 10.14 11.43 -5.96
C LEU A 255 10.43 12.49 -7.02
N LEU A 256 10.07 13.72 -6.69
CA LEU A 256 10.15 14.89 -7.55
C LEU A 256 10.86 16.03 -6.81
N VAL A 257 11.71 16.76 -7.52
CA VAL A 257 12.35 18.00 -7.07
C VAL A 257 12.30 18.97 -8.23
N GLU A 258 11.67 20.12 -8.03
CA GLU A 258 11.46 21.14 -9.05
C GLU A 258 11.82 22.52 -8.50
N ILE A 259 12.38 23.36 -9.36
CA ILE A 259 12.65 24.76 -9.04
C ILE A 259 11.70 25.63 -9.84
N SER A 260 11.01 26.53 -9.15
CA SER A 260 10.03 27.48 -9.70
C SER A 260 10.59 28.89 -9.67
N PHE A 261 10.89 29.45 -10.83
CA PHE A 261 11.37 30.83 -10.97
C PHE A 261 11.08 31.40 -12.36
N ASN A 262 10.24 32.44 -12.42
CA ASN A 262 9.79 33.04 -13.68
C ASN A 262 10.47 34.38 -14.01
N ASN A 263 11.35 34.90 -13.15
CA ASN A 263 11.95 36.23 -13.31
C ASN A 263 13.33 36.18 -14.02
N GLN A 264 13.45 35.36 -15.06
CA GLN A 264 14.62 35.35 -15.95
C GLN A 264 14.42 36.32 -17.12
N PRO A 265 15.46 37.05 -17.57
CA PRO A 265 16.80 37.16 -17.00
C PRO A 265 16.84 37.99 -15.70
N MET A 266 17.79 37.67 -14.83
CA MET A 266 18.05 38.37 -13.56
C MET A 266 18.97 39.56 -13.80
N SER A 267 18.90 40.63 -13.01
CA SER A 267 19.90 41.71 -13.01
C SER A 267 20.94 41.46 -11.93
N ALA A 268 22.22 41.69 -12.24
CA ALA A 268 23.30 41.63 -11.26
C ALA A 268 23.02 42.59 -10.09
N ASP A 269 23.45 42.17 -8.90
CA ASP A 269 23.39 42.93 -7.65
C ASP A 269 21.96 43.24 -7.15
N ARG A 270 20.93 42.60 -7.74
CA ARG A 270 19.54 42.66 -7.26
C ARG A 270 19.17 41.40 -6.51
N LYS A 271 18.38 41.54 -5.45
CA LYS A 271 17.89 40.42 -4.63
C LYS A 271 16.72 39.70 -5.32
N TYR A 272 16.75 38.38 -5.33
CA TYR A 272 15.71 37.50 -5.87
C TYR A 272 15.38 36.37 -4.90
N GLU A 273 14.13 35.91 -4.93
CA GLU A 273 13.68 34.72 -4.22
C GLU A 273 13.37 33.62 -5.23
N ILE A 274 13.95 32.44 -4.98
CA ILE A 274 13.82 31.27 -5.84
C ILE A 274 13.25 30.14 -4.99
N GLU A 275 12.16 29.55 -5.44
CA GLU A 275 11.49 28.47 -4.73
C GLU A 275 11.89 27.11 -5.31
N CYS A 276 12.18 26.14 -4.44
CA CYS A 276 12.31 24.74 -4.79
C CYS A 276 11.35 23.90 -3.97
N GLN A 277 10.68 22.96 -4.63
CA GLN A 277 9.76 22.04 -3.99
C GLN A 277 10.21 20.59 -4.21
N ALA A 278 10.23 19.81 -3.12
CA ALA A 278 10.48 18.38 -3.12
C ALA A 278 9.24 17.62 -2.64
N ILE A 279 8.79 16.62 -3.41
CA ILE A 279 7.54 15.88 -3.15
C ILE A 279 7.82 14.38 -3.01
N GLY A 280 7.07 13.72 -2.13
CA GLY A 280 7.02 12.25 -2.03
C GLY A 280 8.15 11.65 -1.20
N SER A 281 8.86 12.47 -0.41
CA SER A 281 9.82 11.97 0.58
C SER A 281 9.10 11.64 1.88
N ARG A 282 9.45 10.51 2.51
CA ARG A 282 9.05 10.19 3.89
C ARG A 282 10.24 9.65 4.68
N PRO A 283 10.65 10.26 5.80
CA PRO A 283 10.19 11.56 6.30
C PRO A 283 10.42 12.72 5.29
N PRO A 284 9.87 13.92 5.57
CA PRO A 284 10.06 15.10 4.73
C PRO A 284 11.54 15.34 4.40
N ALA A 285 11.83 15.74 3.16
CA ALA A 285 13.20 15.89 2.69
C ALA A 285 13.85 17.16 3.25
N LYS A 286 15.15 17.09 3.54
CA LYS A 286 15.99 18.28 3.77
C LYS A 286 16.40 18.86 2.42
N ILE A 287 16.05 20.11 2.17
CA ILE A 287 16.40 20.82 0.93
C ILE A 287 17.64 21.68 1.19
N THR A 288 18.61 21.59 0.28
CA THR A 288 19.83 22.41 0.27
C THR A 288 20.04 22.99 -1.11
N TRP A 289 20.65 24.16 -1.19
CA TRP A 289 20.90 24.88 -2.44
C TRP A 289 22.39 24.90 -2.74
N TRP A 290 22.76 24.75 -4.01
CA TRP A 290 24.16 24.59 -4.42
C TRP A 290 24.42 25.39 -5.69
N MET A 291 25.53 26.12 -5.74
CA MET A 291 26.03 26.75 -6.96
C MET A 291 27.40 26.17 -7.28
N GLY A 292 27.44 25.21 -8.22
CA GLY A 292 28.59 24.32 -8.37
C GLY A 292 28.79 23.48 -7.10
N ASN A 293 29.98 23.58 -6.49
CA ASN A 293 30.32 22.85 -5.26
C ASN A 293 30.07 23.66 -3.97
N LEU A 294 29.59 24.89 -4.09
CA LEU A 294 29.34 25.76 -2.95
C LEU A 294 27.90 25.64 -2.47
N GLU A 295 27.71 25.28 -1.20
CA GLU A 295 26.39 25.31 -0.56
C GLU A 295 25.96 26.75 -0.27
N MET A 296 24.74 27.09 -0.67
CA MET A 296 24.16 28.41 -0.53
C MET A 296 23.41 28.53 0.80
N HIS A 297 23.70 29.60 1.54
CA HIS A 297 23.00 29.96 2.78
C HIS A 297 21.86 30.97 2.52
N GLY A 298 21.08 31.29 3.55
CA GLY A 298 19.98 32.26 3.44
C GLY A 298 18.72 31.70 2.77
N HIS A 299 18.53 30.38 2.82
CA HIS A 299 17.27 29.74 2.46
C HIS A 299 16.45 29.41 3.70
N SER A 300 15.13 29.39 3.54
CA SER A 300 14.19 28.86 4.54
C SER A 300 13.56 27.58 4.00
N GLN A 301 13.08 26.70 4.88
CA GLN A 301 12.33 25.50 4.50
C GLN A 301 11.03 25.42 5.31
N LYS A 302 9.96 24.99 4.64
CA LYS A 302 8.68 24.63 5.25
C LYS A 302 8.25 23.25 4.76
N VAL A 303 7.43 22.58 5.55
CA VAL A 303 6.87 21.27 5.23
C VAL A 303 5.35 21.38 5.31
N THR A 304 4.65 20.74 4.38
CA THR A 304 3.18 20.66 4.40
C THR A 304 2.69 19.87 5.61
N GLU A 305 1.45 20.13 6.05
CA GLU A 305 0.88 19.48 7.25
C GLU A 305 0.81 17.95 7.13
N ASP A 306 0.57 17.43 5.92
CA ASP A 306 0.57 16.00 5.60
C ASP A 306 1.99 15.38 5.46
N GLY A 307 3.02 16.21 5.57
CA GLY A 307 4.44 15.85 5.44
C GLY A 307 4.85 15.40 4.03
N ASN A 308 4.01 15.59 3.00
CA ASN A 308 4.27 15.06 1.67
C ASN A 308 5.19 15.95 0.83
N ALA A 309 5.16 17.26 1.06
CA ALA A 309 5.98 18.22 0.33
C ALA A 309 6.85 19.07 1.27
N SER A 310 8.09 19.29 0.86
CA SER A 310 9.01 20.24 1.48
C SER A 310 9.28 21.34 0.47
N THR A 311 9.15 22.60 0.88
CA THR A 311 9.39 23.77 0.04
C THR A 311 10.49 24.60 0.67
N SER A 312 11.49 24.99 -0.12
CA SER A 312 12.54 25.90 0.29
C SER A 312 12.59 27.14 -0.59
N ILE A 313 12.70 28.30 0.03
CA ILE A 313 12.88 29.59 -0.66
C ILE A 313 14.29 30.07 -0.38
N LEU A 314 15.10 30.21 -1.43
CA LEU A 314 16.43 30.78 -1.40
C LEU A 314 16.39 32.25 -1.79
N SER A 315 16.95 33.10 -0.95
CA SER A 315 17.16 34.51 -1.23
C SER A 315 18.59 34.74 -1.74
N ILE A 316 18.77 35.05 -3.04
CA ILE A 316 20.08 35.32 -3.65
C ILE A 316 20.22 36.72 -4.21
N THR A 317 21.45 37.21 -4.28
CA THR A 317 21.84 38.42 -5.01
C THR A 317 22.95 38.04 -5.99
N PRO A 318 22.64 37.65 -7.23
CA PRO A 318 23.63 37.12 -8.16
C PRO A 318 24.56 38.23 -8.68
N THR A 319 25.83 37.90 -8.91
CA THR A 319 26.82 38.82 -9.50
C THR A 319 27.05 38.52 -10.98
N ARG A 320 27.87 39.33 -11.66
CA ARG A 320 28.25 39.08 -13.07
C ARG A 320 28.96 37.74 -13.25
N GLU A 321 29.70 37.28 -12.24
CA GLU A 321 30.44 36.02 -12.24
C GLU A 321 29.51 34.81 -12.16
N ASP A 322 28.25 35.00 -11.75
CA ASP A 322 27.25 33.92 -11.65
C ASP A 322 26.51 33.66 -12.96
N HIS A 323 26.67 34.54 -13.95
CA HIS A 323 26.08 34.33 -15.27
C HIS A 323 26.54 32.99 -15.86
N GLY A 324 25.58 32.16 -16.24
CA GLY A 324 25.82 30.85 -16.82
C GLY A 324 26.13 29.72 -15.83
N LYS A 325 26.27 30.02 -14.52
CA LYS A 325 26.39 28.97 -13.49
C LYS A 325 25.08 28.22 -13.30
N ALA A 326 25.18 26.98 -12.85
CA ALA A 326 24.04 26.15 -12.48
C ALA A 326 23.72 26.31 -10.98
N LEU A 327 22.50 26.78 -10.69
CA LEU A 327 21.94 26.75 -9.34
C LEU A 327 21.13 25.46 -9.19
N SER A 328 21.57 24.60 -8.28
CA SER A 328 20.99 23.30 -8.01
C SER A 328 20.22 23.30 -6.70
N CYS A 329 19.06 22.68 -6.70
CA CYS A 329 18.31 22.36 -5.50
C CYS A 329 18.41 20.85 -5.26
N ARG A 330 18.87 20.48 -4.06
CA ARG A 330 19.09 19.09 -3.65
C ARG A 330 18.23 18.74 -2.46
N ALA A 331 17.32 17.80 -2.65
CA ALA A 331 16.47 17.23 -1.61
C ALA A 331 17.06 15.89 -1.12
N THR A 332 17.19 15.74 0.19
CA THR A 332 17.82 14.59 0.83
C THR A 332 16.92 13.98 1.89
N ASN A 333 16.76 12.66 1.85
CA ASN A 333 16.24 11.87 2.95
C ASN A 333 17.38 11.00 3.51
N GLU A 334 17.91 11.40 4.68
CA GLU A 334 19.08 10.78 5.30
C GLU A 334 18.80 9.36 5.83
N LEU A 335 17.53 8.98 6.00
CA LEU A 335 17.12 7.65 6.48
C LEU A 335 17.00 6.61 5.37
N VAL A 336 17.20 7.01 4.11
CA VAL A 336 17.10 6.13 2.94
C VAL A 336 18.44 6.08 2.23
N ARG A 337 18.95 4.87 1.95
CA ARG A 337 20.14 4.73 1.11
C ARG A 337 19.90 5.32 -0.28
N ASN A 338 20.84 6.15 -0.73
CA ASN A 338 20.71 6.92 -1.97
C ASN A 338 19.40 7.75 -2.01
N GLY A 339 18.97 8.28 -0.86
CA GLY A 339 17.77 9.09 -0.67
C GLY A 339 17.86 10.53 -1.21
N ILE A 340 18.68 10.76 -2.23
CA ILE A 340 18.98 12.09 -2.78
C ILE A 340 18.31 12.25 -4.14
N ARG A 341 17.71 13.41 -4.37
CA ARG A 341 17.25 13.87 -5.68
C ARG A 341 17.61 15.34 -5.84
N GLU A 342 18.07 15.71 -7.02
CA GLU A 342 18.41 17.10 -7.33
C GLU A 342 17.90 17.51 -8.71
N THR A 343 17.75 18.81 -8.87
CA THR A 343 17.48 19.47 -10.14
C THR A 343 18.27 20.78 -10.19
N ALA A 344 18.52 21.32 -11.38
CA ALA A 344 19.30 22.53 -11.54
C ALA A 344 18.73 23.44 -12.61
N MET A 345 18.86 24.75 -12.40
CA MET A 345 18.62 25.77 -13.43
C MET A 345 19.91 26.51 -13.77
N LYS A 346 20.04 26.96 -15.02
CA LYS A 346 21.13 27.84 -15.43
C LYS A 346 20.75 29.30 -15.21
N LEU A 347 21.59 30.08 -14.52
CA LEU A 347 21.33 31.49 -14.25
C LEU A 347 21.63 32.37 -15.47
N ASN A 348 20.66 33.19 -15.88
CA ASN A 348 20.88 34.23 -16.89
C ASN A 348 20.93 35.61 -16.22
N VAL A 349 22.13 36.04 -15.82
CA VAL A 349 22.35 37.32 -15.12
C VAL A 349 22.81 38.42 -16.08
N PHE A 350 22.04 39.50 -16.17
CA PHE A 350 22.34 40.72 -16.91
C PHE A 350 23.23 41.65 -16.11
N PHE A 351 24.29 42.16 -16.73
CA PHE A 351 25.25 43.07 -16.11
C PHE A 351 25.83 44.05 -17.14
N ILE A 352 26.26 45.21 -16.65
CA ILE A 352 26.83 46.25 -17.50
C ILE A 352 28.17 45.81 -18.11
N PRO A 353 28.49 46.24 -19.34
CA PRO A 353 29.76 45.93 -19.98
C PRO A 353 30.95 46.35 -19.13
N THR A 354 31.87 45.43 -18.89
CA THR A 354 33.22 45.73 -18.40
C THR A 354 34.20 45.60 -19.55
N LEU A 355 35.08 46.59 -19.66
CA LEU A 355 36.09 46.68 -20.70
C LEU A 355 37.44 46.32 -20.11
N GLN A 356 38.17 45.44 -20.78
CA GLN A 356 39.59 45.23 -20.59
C GLN A 356 40.31 45.62 -21.88
N LEU A 357 41.31 46.48 -21.76
CA LEU A 357 42.11 46.94 -22.87
C LEU A 357 43.50 46.33 -22.76
N ASP A 358 43.85 45.50 -23.72
CA ASP A 358 45.16 44.86 -23.79
C ASP A 358 45.93 45.41 -25.00
N LEU A 359 47.24 45.60 -24.86
CA LEU A 359 48.10 45.79 -26.02
C LEU A 359 48.08 44.50 -26.85
N GLY A 360 48.18 44.64 -28.17
CA GLY A 360 48.17 43.54 -29.11
C GLY A 360 49.09 42.41 -28.67
N SER A 361 48.58 41.18 -28.72
CA SER A 361 49.26 39.98 -28.18
C SER A 361 50.67 39.73 -28.72
N ASN A 362 51.03 40.30 -29.86
CA ASN A 362 52.36 40.19 -30.49
C ASN A 362 53.27 41.40 -30.24
N LEU A 363 52.85 42.40 -29.47
CA LEU A 363 53.60 43.62 -29.20
C LEU A 363 54.29 43.53 -27.84
N ASN A 364 55.56 43.95 -27.77
CA ASN A 364 56.30 44.07 -26.52
C ASN A 364 56.30 45.53 -26.07
N PRO A 365 55.70 45.88 -24.92
CA PRO A 365 55.62 47.27 -24.45
C PRO A 365 56.97 47.99 -24.29
N GLU A 366 58.04 47.24 -24.04
CA GLU A 366 59.39 47.79 -23.81
C GLU A 366 60.19 48.00 -25.11
N ASP A 367 59.66 47.56 -26.25
CA ASP A 367 60.34 47.54 -27.56
C ASP A 367 59.41 48.12 -28.64
N ILE A 368 58.87 49.32 -28.37
CA ILE A 368 58.03 50.06 -29.32
C ILE A 368 58.77 51.35 -29.69
N GLU A 369 59.12 51.48 -30.97
CA GLU A 369 59.81 52.65 -31.51
C GLU A 369 58.84 53.58 -32.27
N GLU A 370 59.28 54.81 -32.51
CA GLU A 370 58.51 55.78 -33.30
C GLU A 370 58.32 55.27 -34.73
N GLY A 371 57.06 55.28 -35.19
CA GLY A 371 56.71 54.80 -36.53
C GLY A 371 56.24 53.35 -36.58
N ASP A 372 56.33 52.61 -35.48
CA ASP A 372 55.75 51.27 -35.34
C ASP A 372 54.21 51.30 -35.31
N ASP A 373 53.61 50.25 -35.87
CA ASP A 373 52.16 50.03 -35.80
C ASP A 373 51.81 49.30 -34.50
N VAL A 374 50.98 49.93 -33.67
CA VAL A 374 50.45 49.36 -32.44
C VAL A 374 48.97 49.08 -32.60
N TYR A 375 48.47 48.03 -31.96
CA TYR A 375 47.05 47.75 -31.92
C TYR A 375 46.63 47.36 -30.52
N PHE A 376 45.37 47.62 -30.21
CA PHE A 376 44.78 47.29 -28.93
C PHE A 376 43.59 46.37 -29.11
N GLU A 377 43.47 45.40 -28.21
CA GLU A 377 42.34 44.49 -28.11
C GLU A 377 41.43 44.94 -26.95
N CYS A 378 40.19 45.29 -27.26
CA CYS A 378 39.16 45.60 -26.28
C CYS A 378 38.29 44.36 -26.01
N LYS A 379 38.56 43.67 -24.91
CA LYS A 379 37.74 42.55 -24.44
C LYS A 379 36.53 43.10 -23.70
N VAL A 380 35.35 42.92 -24.31
CA VAL A 380 34.07 43.35 -23.74
C VAL A 380 33.37 42.17 -23.08
N HIS A 381 33.25 42.22 -21.75
CA HIS A 381 32.47 41.25 -21.00
C HIS A 381 31.12 41.87 -20.61
N ALA A 382 30.02 41.39 -21.22
CA ALA A 382 28.68 41.93 -21.04
C ALA A 382 27.61 40.85 -21.24
N ASN A 383 26.50 40.95 -20.49
CA ASN A 383 25.27 40.23 -20.80
C ASN A 383 24.07 41.17 -20.66
N PRO A 384 23.27 41.40 -21.72
CA PRO A 384 23.45 40.86 -23.08
C PRO A 384 24.73 41.36 -23.76
N ALA A 385 25.15 40.67 -24.83
CA ALA A 385 26.35 41.03 -25.58
C ALA A 385 26.29 42.49 -26.07
N ALA A 386 27.42 43.20 -25.99
CA ALA A 386 27.49 44.58 -26.44
C ALA A 386 27.26 44.68 -27.96
N TYR A 387 26.41 45.62 -28.37
CA TYR A 387 26.05 45.81 -29.78
C TYR A 387 26.98 46.78 -30.53
N LYS A 388 27.78 47.57 -29.79
CA LYS A 388 28.67 48.59 -30.36
C LYS A 388 29.88 48.83 -29.44
N VAL A 389 31.06 48.91 -30.04
CA VAL A 389 32.31 49.37 -29.41
C VAL A 389 32.73 50.68 -30.07
N VAL A 390 33.23 51.65 -29.29
CA VAL A 390 33.66 52.96 -29.77
C VAL A 390 35.03 53.29 -29.20
N TRP A 391 36.00 53.54 -30.09
CA TRP A 391 37.36 53.91 -29.73
C TRP A 391 37.53 55.44 -29.62
N LYS A 392 38.18 55.89 -28.54
CA LYS A 392 38.49 57.30 -28.29
C LYS A 392 39.96 57.43 -27.89
N HIS A 393 40.65 58.37 -28.51
CA HIS A 393 42.01 58.76 -28.15
C HIS A 393 42.02 60.28 -27.90
N ASN A 394 42.55 60.71 -26.74
CA ASN A 394 42.53 62.11 -26.30
C ASN A 394 41.17 62.78 -26.41
N LEU A 395 40.11 62.08 -25.97
CA LEU A 395 38.70 62.51 -26.02
C LEU A 395 38.10 62.65 -27.43
N ALA A 396 38.89 62.57 -28.49
CA ALA A 396 38.43 62.52 -29.87
C ALA A 396 38.01 61.10 -30.25
N GLN A 397 36.78 60.95 -30.75
CA GLN A 397 36.35 59.69 -31.38
C GLN A 397 37.20 59.45 -32.62
N GLN A 398 37.81 58.28 -32.70
CA GLN A 398 38.61 57.89 -33.85
C GLN A 398 37.66 57.53 -35.01
N GLN A 399 37.94 58.04 -36.21
CA GLN A 399 37.09 57.81 -37.40
C GLN A 399 37.14 56.37 -37.93
N GLN A 400 37.91 55.48 -37.29
CA GLN A 400 37.93 54.07 -37.64
C GLN A 400 36.62 53.38 -37.23
N GLN A 401 35.84 53.08 -38.28
CA GLN A 401 34.73 52.14 -38.43
C GLN A 401 33.93 51.79 -37.18
N GLN A 402 32.60 52.00 -37.29
CA GLN A 402 31.59 51.20 -36.60
C GLN A 402 31.73 49.73 -37.00
N SER A 403 32.84 49.10 -36.63
CA SER A 403 33.14 47.73 -36.92
C SER A 403 32.71 46.89 -35.73
N LYS A 404 32.26 45.66 -36.00
CA LYS A 404 32.01 44.65 -34.96
C LYS A 404 33.32 44.14 -34.34
N THR A 405 34.45 44.75 -34.66
CA THR A 405 35.79 44.28 -34.34
C THR A 405 36.26 44.90 -33.04
N ASN A 406 36.72 44.05 -32.12
CA ASN A 406 37.26 44.42 -30.82
C ASN A 406 38.71 44.94 -30.91
N MET A 407 39.18 45.34 -32.09
CA MET A 407 40.56 45.78 -32.33
C MET A 407 40.59 47.20 -32.91
N ALA A 408 41.57 48.00 -32.47
CA ALA A 408 41.92 49.28 -33.08
C ALA A 408 43.42 49.38 -33.30
N GLU A 409 43.82 49.89 -34.47
CA GLU A 409 45.20 50.05 -34.91
C GLU A 409 45.58 51.54 -34.91
N HIS A 410 46.74 51.85 -34.35
CA HIS A 410 47.31 53.18 -34.22
C HIS A 410 48.81 53.15 -34.53
N ARG A 411 49.39 54.28 -34.92
CA ARG A 411 50.84 54.39 -35.11
C ARG A 411 51.47 55.05 -33.90
N ALA A 412 52.58 54.51 -33.40
CA ALA A 412 53.31 55.09 -32.28
C ALA A 412 53.84 56.48 -32.67
N ASN A 413 53.37 57.51 -31.97
CA ASN A 413 53.78 58.91 -32.17
C ASN A 413 54.60 59.38 -30.97
N ASN A 414 55.57 60.25 -31.24
CA ASN A 414 56.46 60.84 -30.25
C ASN A 414 55.66 61.61 -29.16
N ILE A 415 55.72 61.16 -27.89
CA ILE A 415 55.25 61.95 -26.74
C ILE A 415 56.45 62.75 -26.25
N GLU A 416 56.57 63.99 -26.71
CA GLU A 416 57.49 64.95 -26.09
C GLU A 416 57.08 65.16 -24.63
N GLY A 417 57.92 64.70 -23.70
CA GLY A 417 57.83 65.06 -22.30
C GLY A 417 58.05 66.55 -22.16
N ASN A 418 56.98 67.33 -22.11
CA ASN A 418 57.06 68.76 -21.83
C ASN A 418 57.43 68.95 -20.35
N ASN A 419 58.73 69.03 -20.07
CA ASN A 419 59.28 69.54 -18.83
C ASN A 419 59.12 71.07 -18.82
N ASP A 420 57.91 71.56 -18.54
CA ASP A 420 57.70 72.94 -18.10
C ASP A 420 57.96 73.04 -16.59
N ASN A 421 59.25 73.07 -16.22
CA ASN A 421 59.71 73.72 -14.99
C ASN A 421 60.23 75.10 -15.37
N GLN A 422 59.36 76.11 -15.35
CA GLN A 422 59.74 77.51 -15.22
C GLN A 422 59.90 77.86 -13.74
N ALA A 423 61.16 78.09 -13.34
CA ALA A 423 61.58 79.10 -12.38
C ALA A 423 62.82 79.79 -12.94
#